data_AF-A0A2E0FE67-F1
#
_entry.id   AF-A0A2E0FE67-F1
#
_cell.length_a   1.000
_cell.length_b   1.000
_cell.length_c   1.000
_cell.angle_alpha   90.00
_cell.angle_beta   90.00
_cell.angle_gamma   90.00
#
_symmetry.space_group_name_H-M   'P 1'
#
loop_
_entity.id
_entity.type
_entity.pdbx_description
1 polymer ?
#
loop_
_entity_poly.entity_id
_entity_poly.type
_entity_poly.pdbx_seq_one_letter_code
_entity_poly.pdbx_strand_id
1 'polypeptide(L)'
;MAIDENYIPNNNLPIMVDNRIVSNDMNRREKPHIAIVTLKVDVRAVNADGTLDQYVMGDSTLERYGISRKGQFVVKGHDEADCINKIIQTMERIQDG
;
A
#
# COMPACT_ATOMS: atom_id res chain seq x y z
N MET A 1 26.77 -0.62 -26.43
CA MET A 1 26.50 0.43 -25.43
C MET A 1 25.33 -0.08 -24.61
N ALA A 2 25.58 -0.56 -23.39
CA ALA A 2 24.53 -1.02 -22.49
C ALA A 2 23.89 0.22 -21.86
N ILE A 3 22.58 0.38 -22.06
CA ILE A 3 21.76 1.35 -21.33
C ILE A 3 21.51 0.78 -19.93
N ASP A 4 21.85 1.54 -18.90
CA ASP A 4 21.58 1.21 -17.50
C ASP A 4 20.06 1.14 -17.29
N GLU A 5 19.55 0.01 -16.81
CA GLU A 5 18.13 -0.25 -16.57
C GLU A 5 17.53 0.64 -15.46
N ASN A 6 18.31 1.52 -14.84
CA ASN A 6 17.85 2.51 -13.85
C ASN A 6 17.63 3.93 -14.40
N TYR A 7 17.68 4.15 -15.72
CA TYR A 7 17.38 5.46 -16.29
C TYR A 7 15.87 5.75 -16.31
N ILE A 8 15.38 6.45 -15.28
CA ILE A 8 14.03 7.03 -15.26
C ILE A 8 14.14 8.46 -15.84
N PRO A 9 13.54 8.78 -17.00
CA PRO A 9 13.54 10.13 -17.53
C PRO A 9 12.78 11.05 -16.56
N ASN A 10 13.50 12.04 -16.04
CA ASN A 10 12.95 13.05 -15.13
C ASN A 10 12.13 14.04 -15.99
N ASN A 11 10.82 13.80 -16.12
CA ASN A 11 9.91 14.61 -16.95
C ASN A 11 9.55 15.98 -16.33
N ASN A 12 10.46 16.60 -15.58
CA ASN A 12 10.27 17.92 -15.01
C ASN A 12 10.69 19.00 -16.00
N LEU A 13 9.87 19.22 -17.03
CA LEU A 13 10.01 20.40 -17.88
C LEU A 13 9.58 21.64 -17.08
N PRO A 14 10.42 22.68 -16.99
CA PRO A 14 10.07 23.90 -16.27
C PRO A 14 8.90 24.64 -16.92
N ILE A 15 7.99 25.16 -16.10
CA ILE A 15 6.88 26.02 -16.51
C ILE A 15 7.33 27.48 -16.41
N MET A 16 7.12 28.26 -17.47
CA MET A 16 7.38 29.71 -17.46
C MET A 16 6.17 30.46 -16.90
N VAL A 17 6.39 31.24 -15.84
CA VAL A 17 5.44 32.27 -15.35
C VAL A 17 6.25 33.55 -15.13
N ASP A 18 5.82 34.66 -15.74
CA ASP A 18 6.43 36.00 -15.60
C ASP A 18 7.96 36.05 -15.75
N ASN A 19 8.49 35.49 -16.85
CA ASN A 19 9.93 35.48 -17.17
C ASN A 19 10.83 34.82 -16.09
N ARG A 20 10.27 34.02 -15.20
CA ARG A 20 11.00 33.20 -14.22
C ARG A 20 10.75 31.73 -14.50
N ILE A 21 11.83 30.96 -14.52
CA ILE A 21 11.74 29.49 -14.45
C ILE A 21 11.32 29.16 -13.02
N VAL A 22 10.06 28.79 -12.83
CA VAL A 22 9.58 28.25 -11.57
C VAL A 22 9.64 26.73 -11.71
N SER A 23 10.64 26.11 -11.10
CA SER A 23 10.67 24.66 -10.93
C SER A 23 9.45 24.27 -10.10
N ASN A 24 8.45 23.64 -10.74
CA ASN A 24 7.26 23.10 -10.07
C ASN A 24 7.57 21.77 -9.34
N ASP A 25 8.82 21.63 -8.93
CA ASP A 25 9.36 20.41 -8.36
C ASP A 25 9.36 20.57 -6.86
N MET A 26 8.16 20.59 -6.27
CA MET A 26 8.06 20.09 -4.90
C MET A 26 8.75 18.73 -4.88
N ASN A 27 9.60 18.53 -3.88
CA ASN A 27 10.29 17.26 -3.71
C ASN A 27 9.23 16.16 -3.75
N ARG A 28 9.48 15.05 -4.45
CA ARG A 28 8.51 13.95 -4.55
C ARG A 28 7.95 13.56 -3.18
N ARG A 29 8.81 13.58 -2.15
CA ARG A 29 8.45 13.28 -0.75
C ARG A 29 7.42 14.24 -0.16
N GLU A 30 7.42 15.50 -0.58
CA GLU A 30 6.53 16.57 -0.06
C GLU A 30 5.17 16.60 -0.78
N LYS A 31 5.00 15.81 -1.84
CA LYS A 31 3.70 15.72 -2.53
C LYS A 31 2.72 14.87 -1.71
N PRO A 32 1.40 15.10 -1.82
CA PRO A 32 0.40 14.21 -1.24
C PRO A 32 0.55 12.77 -1.73
N HIS A 33 0.46 11.80 -0.82
CA HIS A 33 0.57 10.37 -1.11
C HIS A 33 -0.74 9.64 -0.79
N ILE A 34 -1.04 8.63 -1.60
CA ILE A 34 -2.14 7.70 -1.37
C ILE A 34 -1.57 6.28 -1.42
N ALA A 35 -1.79 5.52 -0.35
CA ALA A 35 -1.51 4.09 -0.31
C ALA A 35 -2.82 3.30 -0.40
N ILE A 36 -2.81 2.26 -1.23
CA ILE A 36 -3.89 1.29 -1.33
C ILE A 36 -3.37 -0.01 -0.75
N VAL A 37 -3.90 -0.41 0.40
CA VAL A 37 -3.47 -1.63 1.08
C VAL A 37 -4.53 -2.70 0.87
N THR A 38 -4.11 -3.85 0.36
CA THR A 38 -4.97 -5.01 0.14
C THR A 38 -4.54 -6.13 1.08
N LEU A 39 -5.47 -6.59 1.91
CA LEU A 39 -5.28 -7.70 2.84
C LEU A 39 -5.96 -8.95 2.29
N LYS A 40 -5.27 -10.08 2.36
CA LYS A 40 -5.83 -11.41 2.04
C LYS A 40 -5.99 -12.20 3.34
N VAL A 41 -7.18 -12.74 3.57
CA VAL A 41 -7.49 -13.56 4.74
C VAL A 41 -7.59 -15.03 4.32
N ASP A 42 -6.69 -15.86 4.87
CA ASP A 42 -6.69 -17.31 4.69
C ASP A 42 -6.87 -17.98 6.08
N VAL A 43 -8.00 -18.65 6.28
CA VAL A 43 -8.27 -19.44 7.51
C VAL A 43 -8.02 -20.92 7.22
N ARG A 44 -7.27 -21.61 8.07
CA ARG A 44 -6.91 -23.02 7.92
C ARG A 44 -7.08 -23.75 9.26
N ALA A 45 -7.36 -25.04 9.20
CA ALA A 45 -7.31 -25.88 10.39
C ALA A 45 -5.86 -26.12 10.81
N VAL A 46 -5.66 -26.40 12.10
CA VAL A 46 -4.39 -26.87 12.65
C VAL A 46 -4.51 -28.37 12.86
N ASN A 47 -3.58 -29.11 12.29
CA ASN A 47 -3.49 -30.57 12.43
C ASN A 47 -3.03 -30.94 13.86
N ALA A 48 -3.24 -32.21 14.24
CA ALA A 48 -2.85 -32.69 15.57
C ALA A 48 -1.35 -32.60 15.86
N ASP A 49 -0.52 -32.60 14.80
CA ASP A 49 0.93 -32.42 14.88
C ASP A 49 1.37 -30.94 14.93
N GLY A 50 0.42 -30.01 14.96
CA GLY A 50 0.67 -28.56 14.98
C GLY A 50 0.93 -27.93 13.60
N THR A 51 0.90 -28.72 12.52
CA THR A 51 1.03 -28.17 11.16
C THR A 51 -0.28 -27.54 10.67
N LEU A 52 -0.20 -26.67 9.66
CA LEU A 52 -1.38 -26.10 9.02
C LEU A 52 -1.95 -27.07 7.97
N ASP A 53 -3.27 -27.20 7.95
CA ASP A 53 -3.97 -27.87 6.85
C ASP A 53 -3.65 -27.18 5.51
N GLN A 54 -3.53 -27.98 4.45
CA GLN A 54 -3.27 -27.49 3.10
C GLN A 54 -4.48 -26.76 2.53
N TYR A 55 -5.68 -27.08 3.00
CA TYR A 55 -6.92 -26.48 2.53
C TYR A 55 -7.25 -25.20 3.28
N VAL A 56 -7.36 -24.10 2.53
CA VAL A 56 -7.97 -22.87 3.01
C VAL A 56 -9.47 -23.08 3.09
N MET A 57 -10.07 -22.68 4.21
CA MET A 57 -11.51 -22.67 4.40
C MET A 57 -12.21 -21.97 3.22
N GLY A 58 -13.20 -22.63 2.64
CA GLY A 58 -13.92 -22.14 1.45
C GLY A 58 -14.60 -20.79 1.66
N ASP A 59 -14.76 -20.04 0.57
CA ASP A 59 -15.33 -18.69 0.53
C ASP A 59 -16.72 -18.67 1.15
N SER A 60 -17.56 -19.64 0.76
CA SER A 60 -18.93 -19.78 1.29
C SER A 60 -18.98 -20.03 2.80
N THR A 61 -17.92 -20.59 3.39
CA THR A 61 -17.83 -20.76 4.84
C THR A 61 -17.43 -19.45 5.51
N LEU A 62 -16.44 -18.74 4.97
CA LEU A 62 -16.02 -17.43 5.48
C LEU A 62 -17.14 -16.38 5.38
N GLU A 63 -17.90 -16.39 4.29
CA GLU A 63 -19.06 -15.53 4.07
C GLU A 63 -20.15 -15.74 5.13
N ARG A 64 -20.37 -16.97 5.61
CA ARG A 64 -21.33 -17.26 6.71
C ARG A 64 -20.95 -16.55 8.01
N TYR A 65 -19.67 -16.26 8.20
CA TYR A 65 -19.16 -15.49 9.35
C TYR A 65 -18.99 -14.00 9.04
N GLY A 66 -19.44 -13.53 7.87
CA GLY A 66 -19.30 -12.13 7.45
C GLY A 66 -17.87 -11.75 7.07
N ILE A 67 -16.99 -12.71 6.81
CA ILE A 67 -15.58 -12.47 6.48
C ILE A 67 -15.40 -12.49 4.96
N SER A 68 -14.97 -11.36 4.40
CA SER A 68 -14.46 -11.32 3.03
C SER A 68 -13.01 -11.81 3.00
N ARG A 69 -12.65 -12.57 1.96
CA ARG A 69 -11.26 -13.01 1.73
C ARG A 69 -10.31 -11.89 1.37
N LYS A 70 -10.84 -10.76 0.91
CA LYS A 70 -10.05 -9.59 0.53
C LYS A 70 -10.63 -8.35 1.19
N GLY A 71 -9.80 -7.71 2.00
CA GLY A 71 -10.04 -6.37 2.50
C GLY A 71 -9.20 -5.38 1.71
N GLN A 72 -9.74 -4.20 1.43
CA GLN A 72 -8.94 -3.11 0.90
C GLN A 72 -9.26 -1.85 1.68
N PHE A 73 -8.23 -1.09 2.02
CA PHE A 73 -8.41 0.24 2.56
C PHE A 73 -7.38 1.19 1.95
N VAL A 74 -7.77 2.47 1.96
CA VAL A 74 -7.00 3.55 1.36
C VAL A 74 -6.50 4.47 2.48
N VAL A 75 -5.21 4.74 2.48
CA VAL A 75 -4.57 5.67 3.40
C VAL A 75 -4.10 6.88 2.61
N LYS A 76 -4.41 8.09 3.12
CA LYS A 76 -4.01 9.35 2.50
C LYS A 76 -3.09 10.12 3.44
N GLY A 77 -1.92 10.51 2.93
CA GLY A 77 -0.96 11.37 3.61
C GLY A 77 -0.74 12.68 2.87
N HIS A 78 -0.44 13.73 3.61
CA HIS A 78 -0.08 15.04 3.05
C HIS A 78 1.29 15.03 2.39
N ASP A 79 2.17 14.14 2.85
CA ASP A 79 3.49 13.85 2.34
C ASP A 79 3.80 12.33 2.47
N GLU A 80 4.97 11.91 2.02
CA GLU A 80 5.42 10.51 2.06
C GLU A 80 5.47 9.96 3.50
N ALA A 81 6.01 10.72 4.45
CA ALA A 81 6.21 10.28 5.82
C ALA A 81 4.88 10.17 6.57
N ASP A 82 3.99 11.15 6.42
CA ASP A 82 2.62 11.13 6.96
C ASP A 82 1.85 9.91 6.44
N CYS A 83 1.96 9.60 5.15
CA CYS A 83 1.31 8.44 4.56
C CYS A 83 1.81 7.13 5.18
N ILE A 84 3.14 6.96 5.32
CA ILE A 84 3.74 5.75 5.92
C ILE A 84 3.33 5.61 7.40
N ASN A 85 3.42 6.68 8.18
CA ASN A 85 3.06 6.66 9.59
C ASN A 85 1.59 6.28 9.79
N LYS A 86 0.68 6.77 8.94
CA LYS A 86 -0.74 6.40 8.98
C LYS A 86 -0.97 4.93 8.61
N ILE A 87 -0.19 4.36 7.69
CA ILE A 87 -0.27 2.92 7.40
C ILE A 87 0.11 2.12 8.64
N ILE A 88 1.23 2.45 9.30
CA ILE A 88 1.70 1.77 10.51
C ILE A 88 0.64 1.84 11.61
N GLN A 89 0.14 3.04 11.93
CA GLN A 89 -0.90 3.22 12.94
C GLN A 89 -2.18 2.45 12.61
N THR A 90 -2.53 2.33 11.33
CA THR A 90 -3.71 1.54 10.91
C THR A 90 -3.48 0.06 11.15
N MET A 91 -2.29 -0.46 10.86
CA MET A 91 -1.96 -1.88 11.08
C MET A 91 -1.85 -2.23 12.56
N GLU A 92 -1.26 -1.37 13.39
CA GLU A 92 -1.17 -1.58 14.84
C GLU A 92 -2.56 -1.69 15.47
N ARG A 93 -3.50 -0.82 15.07
CA ARG A 93 -4.90 -0.90 15.52
C ARG A 93 -5.62 -2.19 15.11
N ILE A 94 -5.19 -2.82 14.02
CA ILE A 94 -5.76 -4.11 13.59
C ILE A 94 -5.17 -5.26 14.43
N GLN A 95 -3.93 -5.14 14.89
CA GLN A 95 -3.26 -6.16 15.70
C GLN A 95 -3.76 -6.18 17.16
N ASP A 96 -3.97 -5.01 17.76
CA ASP A 96 -4.36 -4.87 19.17
C ASP A 96 -5.88 -4.92 19.42
N GLY A 97 -6.66 -5.22 18.36
CA GLY A 97 -8.13 -5.27 18.39
C GLY A 97 -8.72 -6.46 19.13
#